data_AF-A0ABD5BQX8-F1
#
_entry.id   AF-A0ABD5BQX8-F1
#
_cell.length_a   1.000
_cell.length_b   1.000
_cell.length_c   1.000
_cell.angle_alpha   90.00
_cell.angle_beta   90.00
_cell.angle_gamma   90.00
#
_symmetry.space_group_name_H-M   'P 1'
#
loop_
_entity.id
_entity.type
_entity.pdbx_description
1 polymer ?
#
loop_
_entity_poly.entity_id
_entity_poly.type
_entity_poly.pdbx_seq_one_letter_code
_entity_poly.pdbx_strand_id
1 'polypeptide(L)' 'NDSGLMHVAAALNKPLIALYGPSSPDFTPPLSDKARVIRLISGYHKVRKGDAEQGYHQSLIDIQPQQV' A
#
# COMPACT_ATOMS: atom_id res chain seq x y z
N ASN A 1 1.13 0.71 4.75
CA ASN A 1 1.21 1.74 3.70
C ASN A 1 2.56 1.69 3.03
N ASP A 2 2.62 2.12 1.77
CA ASP A 2 3.85 2.33 1.00
C ASP A 2 4.68 3.48 1.60
N SER A 3 5.61 3.13 2.49
CA SER A 3 6.44 4.09 3.24
C SER A 3 7.82 3.52 3.55
N GLY A 4 8.79 4.34 3.96
CA GLY A 4 10.14 3.88 4.29
C GLY A 4 10.18 2.77 5.34
N LEU A 5 9.29 2.82 6.35
CA LEU A 5 9.22 1.79 7.39
C LEU A 5 8.78 0.42 6.88
N MET A 6 8.03 0.38 5.77
CA MET A 6 7.70 -0.86 5.07
C MET A 6 8.98 -1.60 4.63
N HIS A 7 9.95 -0.86 4.06
CA HIS A 7 11.22 -1.46 3.61
C HIS A 7 12.08 -1.92 4.79
N VAL A 8 12.09 -1.18 5.91
CA VAL A 8 12.79 -1.60 7.13
C VAL A 8 12.22 -2.92 7.65
N ALA A 9 10.90 -3.05 7.72
CA ALA A 9 10.25 -4.29 8.16
C ALA A 9 10.56 -5.47 7.21
N ALA A 10 10.54 -5.23 5.89
CA ALA A 10 10.91 -6.23 4.89
C ALA A 10 12.38 -6.68 5.04
N ALA A 11 13.31 -5.73 5.21
CA ALA A 11 14.73 -6.02 5.42
C ALA A 11 15.00 -6.81 6.70
N LEU A 12 14.20 -6.60 7.75
CA LEU A 12 14.25 -7.38 8.99
C LEU A 12 13.50 -8.73 8.92
N ASN A 13 13.00 -9.11 7.73
CA ASN A 13 12.25 -10.33 7.46
C ASN A 13 11.08 -10.54 8.45
N LYS A 14 10.39 -9.45 8.79
CA LYS A 14 9.19 -9.47 9.64
C LYS A 14 7.95 -9.71 8.77
N PRO A 15 6.95 -10.47 9.27
CA PRO A 15 5.64 -10.52 8.64
C PRO A 15 5.08 -9.11 8.44
N LEU A 16 4.63 -8.80 7.22
CA LEU A 16 4.26 -7.45 6.82
C LEU A 16 3.07 -7.47 5.86
N ILE A 17 2.08 -6.63 6.11
CA ILE A 17 1.00 -6.33 5.16
C ILE A 17 1.19 -4.90 4.65
N ALA A 18 1.47 -4.76 3.35
CA ALA A 18 1.67 -3.47 2.70
C ALA A 18 0.40 -3.07 1.93
N LEU A 19 -0.29 -2.05 2.43
CA LEU A 19 -1.46 -1.45 1.79
C LEU A 19 -1.02 -0.41 0.75
N TYR A 20 -1.44 -0.60 -0.49
CA TYR A 20 -1.23 0.31 -1.62
C TYR A 20 -2.56 0.84 -2.13
N GLY A 21 -2.56 2.11 -2.56
CA GLY A 21 -3.69 2.73 -3.23
C GLY A 21 -3.26 3.31 -4.58
N PRO A 22 -3.13 4.66 -4.69
CA PRO A 22 -2.72 5.31 -5.93
C PRO A 22 -1.26 5.02 -6.30
N SER A 23 -0.39 4.73 -5.32
CA SER A 23 0.97 4.25 -5.58
C SER A 23 0.97 2.78 -6.03
N SER A 24 2.01 2.40 -6.78
CA SER A 24 2.17 1.03 -7.31
C SER A 24 3.38 0.35 -6.68
N PRO A 25 3.30 -0.95 -6.34
CA PRO A 25 4.45 -1.71 -5.85
C PRO A 25 5.47 -2.04 -6.95
N ASP A 26 5.19 -1.75 -8.23
CA ASP A 26 6.02 -2.20 -9.37
C ASP A 26 7.45 -1.66 -9.34
N PHE A 27 7.68 -0.48 -8.74
CA PHE A 27 9.00 0.16 -8.67
C PHE A 27 9.69 -0.05 -7.33
N THR A 28 8.95 -0.02 -6.22
CA THR A 28 9.47 -0.16 -4.85
C THR A 28 8.65 -1.16 -4.03
N PRO A 29 8.68 -2.46 -4.38
CA PRO A 29 7.96 -3.46 -3.62
C PRO A 29 8.65 -3.75 -2.27
N PRO A 30 7.92 -4.27 -1.27
CA PRO A 30 8.56 -4.87 -0.10
C PRO A 30 9.29 -6.16 -0.51
N LEU A 31 10.62 -6.13 -0.47
CA LEU A 31 11.47 -7.27 -0.85
C LEU A 31 11.57 -8.30 0.29
N SER A 32 10.50 -9.06 0.53
CA SER A 32 10.45 -10.13 1.54
C SER A 32 9.38 -11.16 1.18
N ASP A 33 9.69 -12.45 1.32
CA ASP A 33 8.74 -13.55 1.10
C ASP A 33 7.61 -13.59 2.12
N LYS A 34 7.75 -12.86 3.24
CA LYS A 34 6.73 -12.71 4.28
C LYS A 34 5.87 -11.45 4.12
N ALA A 35 6.09 -10.70 3.04
CA ALA A 35 5.30 -9.54 2.73
C ALA A 35 4.08 -9.92 1.88
N ARG A 36 2.92 -9.40 2.26
CA ARG A 36 1.68 -9.48 1.47
C ARG A 36 1.27 -8.09 1.05
N VAL A 37 1.08 -7.87 -0.25
CA VAL A 37 0.60 -6.61 -0.80
C VAL A 37 -0.92 -6.67 -0.97
N ILE A 38 -1.62 -5.64 -0.50
CA ILE A 38 -3.05 -5.45 -0.76
C ILE A 38 -3.23 -4.18 -1.57
N ARG A 39 -3.89 -4.32 -2.72
CA ARG A 39 -4.18 -3.22 -3.64
C ARG A 39 -5.45 -3.55 -4.43
N LEU A 40 -6.39 -2.61 -4.48
CA LEU A 40 -7.70 -2.81 -5.13
C LEU A 40 -7.80 -2.17 -6.53
N ILE A 41 -6.75 -1.48 -6.98
CA ILE A 41 -6.72 -0.78 -8.27
C ILE A 41 -5.46 -1.14 -9.06
N SER A 42 -5.54 -1.00 -10.40
CA SER A 42 -4.43 -1.20 -11.34
C SER A 42 -3.96 0.13 -11.94
N GLY A 43 -2.69 0.23 -12.32
CA GLY A 43 -2.11 1.43 -12.93
C GLY A 43 -1.67 2.49 -11.93
N TYR A 44 -0.75 3.38 -12.33
CA TYR A 44 -0.24 4.45 -11.46
C TYR A 44 -1.12 5.70 -11.55
N HIS A 45 -1.67 6.14 -10.42
CA HIS A 45 -2.44 7.38 -10.36
C HIS A 45 -1.58 8.51 -9.77
N LYS A 46 -1.29 9.54 -10.58
CA LYS A 46 -0.52 10.72 -10.15
C LYS A 46 -1.19 11.50 -9.01
N VAL A 47 -2.53 11.49 -8.99
CA VAL A 47 -3.31 12.16 -7.95
C VAL A 47 -3.37 11.26 -6.74
N ARG A 48 -2.64 11.63 -5.69
CA ARG A 48 -2.51 10.85 -4.44
C ARG A 48 -3.53 11.24 -3.37
N LYS A 49 -4.22 12.36 -3.57
CA LYS A 49 -5.25 12.90 -2.68
C LYS A 49 -6.61 12.63 -3.35
N GLY A 50 -7.47 11.83 -2.72
CA GLY A 50 -8.80 11.62 -3.25
C GLY A 50 -9.70 12.83 -3.02
N ASP A 51 -10.82 12.87 -3.73
CA ASP A 51 -11.84 13.92 -3.62
C ASP A 51 -12.65 13.85 -2.32
N ALA A 52 -12.35 12.88 -1.45
CA ALA A 52 -12.96 12.73 -0.14
C ALA A 52 -12.56 13.91 0.78
N GLU A 53 -13.47 14.36 1.64
CA GLU A 53 -13.26 15.52 2.53
C GLU A 53 -11.98 15.43 3.39
N GLN A 54 -11.54 14.21 3.70
CA GLN A 54 -10.36 13.94 4.53
C GLN A 54 -9.05 13.85 3.72
N GLY A 55 -9.12 13.92 2.39
CA GLY A 55 -7.97 13.85 1.48
C GLY A 55 -7.42 12.45 1.23
N TYR A 56 -8.07 11.39 1.72
CA TYR A 56 -7.71 10.01 1.43
C TYR A 56 -8.14 9.62 0.02
N HIS A 57 -7.34 8.79 -0.65
CA HIS A 57 -7.70 8.21 -1.94
C HIS A 57 -8.69 7.06 -1.75
N GLN A 58 -9.76 7.02 -2.56
CA GLN A 58 -10.85 6.05 -2.43
C GLN A 58 -10.35 4.60 -2.39
N SER A 59 -9.35 4.27 -3.20
CA SER A 59 -8.75 2.92 -3.23
C SER A 59 -8.16 2.43 -1.90
N LEU A 60 -7.79 3.34 -0.98
CA LEU A 60 -7.34 2.98 0.37
C LEU A 60 -8.53 2.86 1.33
N ILE A 61 -9.57 3.68 1.14
CA ILE A 61 -10.82 3.61 1.93
C ILE A 61 -11.55 2.30 1.66
N ASP A 62 -11.53 1.83 0.42
CA ASP A 62 -12.21 0.61 0.01
C ASP A 62 -11.58 -0.65 0.61
N ILE A 63 -10.32 -0.59 1.09
CA ILE A 63 -9.68 -1.68 1.81
C ILE A 63 -10.33 -1.82 3.19
N GLN A 64 -11.14 -2.88 3.34
CA GLN A 64 -11.86 -3.13 4.58
C GLN A 64 -10.95 -3.78 5.63
N PRO A 65 -11.16 -3.49 6.93
CA PRO A 65 -10.34 -4.08 8.01
C PRO A 65 -10.27 -5.60 7.98
N GLN A 66 -11.31 -6.29 7.54
CA GLN A 66 -11.36 -7.76 7.44
C GLN A 66 -10.40 -8.32 6.38
N GLN A 67 -9.92 -7.49 5.46
CA GLN A 67 -8.94 -7.88 4.46
C GLN A 67 -7.51 -7.79 4.99
N VAL A 68 -7.27 -7.14 6.14
CA VAL A 68 -5.94 -6.94 6.73
C VAL A 68 -5.69 -8.00 7.79
#